data_AF-A0A917MMR5-F1
#
_entry.id   AF-A0A917MMR5-F1
#
_cell.length_a   1.000
_cell.length_b   1.000
_cell.length_c   1.000
_cell.angle_alpha   90.00
_cell.angle_beta   90.00
_cell.angle_gamma   90.00
#
_symmetry.space_group_name_H-M   'P 1'
#
loop_
_entity.id
_entity.type
_entity.pdbx_description
1 polymer ?
#
loop_
_entity_poly.entity_id
_entity_poly.type
_entity_poly.pdbx_seq_one_letter_code
_entity_poly.pdbx_strand_id
1 'polypeptide(L)'
;MLAEGTVVYGGHLNPGGYTEILIEEAQRFSSGRSALEITLAESEYRKLTADELMAADRNLGDIGRLTLVSESRKTVPISRALDGSWSHDAGSALTAMREYVASGTTARLIVGGRLAGYVGAEPGVIEEARLTIQSGCLLLVAGGYGGAAAAVAQRLYPQYFDGWAPRAYPADSEDAQVLVALDALHDAYASAAIGPHRDEELLRLLTISHRPADIARATVRLLTEAAN
;
A
#
# COMPACT_ATOMS: atom_id res chain seq x y z
N MET A 1 0.78 -2.76 19.20
CA MET A 1 1.22 -1.35 19.14
C MET A 1 2.26 -1.27 18.03
N LEU A 2 1.98 -0.56 16.94
CA LEU A 2 3.02 -0.21 15.97
C LEU A 2 4.03 0.65 16.72
N ALA A 3 5.32 0.36 16.59
CA ALA A 3 6.41 0.93 17.37
C ALA A 3 6.58 2.44 17.13
N GLU A 4 5.64 3.25 17.63
CA GLU A 4 5.56 4.71 17.47
C GLU A 4 5.41 5.24 16.02
N GLY A 5 5.18 4.36 15.04
CA GLY A 5 5.00 4.74 13.63
C GLY A 5 3.56 5.15 13.27
N THR A 6 3.43 5.95 12.20
CA THR A 6 2.15 6.29 11.56
C THR A 6 1.86 5.33 10.41
N VAL A 7 0.63 4.80 10.34
CA VAL A 7 0.15 4.04 9.18
C VAL A 7 -0.32 5.01 8.12
N VAL A 8 0.23 4.91 6.92
CA VAL A 8 -0.27 5.66 5.75
C VAL A 8 -1.06 4.70 4.86
N TYR A 9 -2.31 5.06 4.56
CA TYR A 9 -3.19 4.23 3.74
C TYR A 9 -3.79 5.04 2.58
N GLY A 10 -3.45 4.62 1.36
CA GLY A 10 -4.07 5.11 0.13
C GLY A 10 -5.40 4.38 -0.08
N GLY A 11 -6.51 5.10 -0.06
CA GLY A 11 -7.84 4.47 -0.08
C GLY A 11 -8.94 5.36 -0.64
N HIS A 12 -10.16 5.00 -0.30
CA HIS A 12 -11.38 5.74 -0.62
C HIS A 12 -12.29 5.82 0.60
N LEU A 13 -13.17 6.82 0.65
CA LEU A 13 -14.08 7.05 1.79
C LEU A 13 -15.47 6.41 1.61
N ASN A 14 -15.62 5.44 0.70
CA ASN A 14 -16.87 4.71 0.52
C ASN A 14 -17.28 3.95 1.82
N PRO A 15 -18.56 3.99 2.23
CA PRO A 15 -19.06 3.27 3.40
C PRO A 15 -18.79 1.76 3.33
N GLY A 16 -18.47 1.13 4.47
CA GLY A 16 -18.18 -0.30 4.56
C GLY A 16 -16.86 -0.72 3.91
N GLY A 17 -16.01 0.24 3.52
CA GLY A 17 -14.68 0.00 2.99
C GLY A 17 -13.62 -0.19 4.07
N TYR A 18 -12.43 -0.65 3.67
CA TYR A 18 -11.30 -0.85 4.60
C TYR A 18 -10.89 0.42 5.36
N THR A 19 -11.10 1.61 4.78
CA THR A 19 -10.78 2.88 5.45
C THR A 19 -11.54 3.05 6.76
N GLU A 20 -12.81 2.61 6.83
CA GLU A 20 -13.63 2.68 8.05
C GLU A 20 -13.05 1.78 9.14
N ILE A 21 -12.70 0.54 8.79
CA ILE A 21 -12.05 -0.42 9.69
C ILE A 21 -10.73 0.14 10.22
N LEU A 22 -9.90 0.76 9.36
CA LEU A 22 -8.63 1.33 9.78
C LEU A 22 -8.81 2.50 10.76
N ILE A 23 -9.83 3.34 10.55
CA ILE A 23 -10.17 4.43 11.46
C ILE A 23 -10.61 3.85 12.82
N GLU A 24 -11.51 2.87 12.84
CA GLU A 24 -11.98 2.22 14.07
C GLU A 24 -10.84 1.58 14.86
N GLU A 25 -9.96 0.83 14.19
CA GLU A 25 -8.81 0.19 14.84
C GLU A 25 -7.78 1.21 15.32
N ALA A 26 -7.55 2.29 14.57
CA ALA A 26 -6.71 3.40 15.03
C ALA A 26 -7.33 4.10 16.25
N GLN A 27 -8.64 4.33 16.30
CA GLN A 27 -9.32 4.89 17.47
C GLN A 27 -9.17 3.98 18.69
N ARG A 28 -9.25 2.66 18.47
CA ARG A 28 -9.11 1.66 19.53
C ARG A 28 -7.69 1.58 20.12
N PHE A 29 -6.66 1.79 19.31
CA PHE A 29 -5.28 1.48 19.70
C PHE A 29 -4.30 2.67 19.74
N SER A 30 -4.68 3.84 19.21
CA SER A 30 -3.78 5.01 19.07
C SER A 30 -3.25 5.59 20.38
N SER A 31 -3.83 5.25 21.54
CA SER A 31 -3.36 5.71 22.86
C SER A 31 -3.15 7.25 22.94
N GLY A 32 -3.94 8.02 22.18
CA GLY A 32 -3.85 9.50 22.13
C GLY A 32 -2.77 10.07 21.20
N ARG A 33 -2.18 9.27 20.30
CA ARG A 33 -1.20 9.75 19.30
C ARG A 33 -1.78 9.68 17.89
N SER A 34 -1.32 10.57 17.01
CA SER A 34 -1.62 10.48 15.58
C SER A 34 -0.97 9.22 14.99
N ALA A 35 -1.79 8.22 14.69
CA ALA A 35 -1.35 6.88 14.29
C ALA A 35 -1.76 6.53 12.84
N LEU A 36 -2.59 7.36 12.20
CA LEU A 36 -3.16 7.08 10.89
C LEU A 36 -3.12 8.31 9.98
N GLU A 37 -2.70 8.11 8.74
CA GLU A 37 -2.87 9.06 7.65
C GLU A 37 -3.67 8.38 6.55
N ILE A 38 -4.81 8.97 6.20
CA ILE A 38 -5.58 8.56 5.03
C ILE A 38 -5.20 9.49 3.88
N THR A 39 -4.68 8.92 2.80
CA THR A 39 -4.30 9.67 1.60
C THR A 39 -5.29 9.37 0.47
N LEU A 40 -5.92 10.42 -0.06
CA LEU A 40 -6.84 10.32 -1.19
C LEU A 40 -6.20 10.87 -2.46
N ALA A 41 -6.29 10.12 -3.54
CA ALA A 41 -5.99 10.60 -4.88
C ALA A 41 -7.06 11.60 -5.35
N GLU A 42 -6.71 12.47 -6.30
CA GLU A 42 -7.66 13.41 -6.90
C GLU A 42 -8.88 12.74 -7.51
N SER A 43 -8.70 11.58 -8.14
CA SER A 43 -9.79 10.76 -8.65
C SER A 43 -10.75 10.25 -7.57
N GLU A 44 -10.32 10.18 -6.32
CA GLU A 44 -11.15 9.73 -5.19
C GLU A 44 -11.79 10.90 -4.45
N TYR A 45 -11.03 11.94 -4.08
CA TYR A 45 -11.60 13.07 -3.34
C TYR A 45 -12.54 13.94 -4.18
N ARG A 46 -12.38 13.98 -5.51
CA ARG A 46 -13.31 14.70 -6.42
C ARG A 46 -14.69 14.07 -6.51
N LYS A 47 -14.86 12.83 -6.04
CA LYS A 47 -16.17 12.16 -5.95
C LYS A 47 -16.99 12.65 -4.74
N LEU A 48 -16.36 13.39 -3.83
CA LEU A 48 -16.93 13.81 -2.56
C LEU A 48 -17.25 15.30 -2.57
N THR A 49 -18.21 15.68 -1.73
CA THR A 49 -18.51 17.07 -1.40
C THR A 49 -17.50 17.63 -0.39
N ALA A 50 -17.42 18.96 -0.30
CA ALA A 50 -16.60 19.62 0.71
C ALA A 50 -17.02 19.22 2.15
N ASP A 51 -18.34 19.07 2.38
CA ASP A 51 -18.88 18.66 3.68
C ASP A 51 -18.48 17.24 4.06
N GLU A 52 -18.47 16.30 3.10
CA GLU A 52 -18.00 14.93 3.31
C GLU A 52 -16.50 14.89 3.61
N LEU A 53 -15.68 15.67 2.91
CA LEU A 53 -14.24 15.77 3.18
C LEU A 53 -13.97 16.35 4.58
N MET A 54 -14.68 17.42 4.96
CA MET A 54 -14.57 18.00 6.30
C MET A 54 -15.08 17.05 7.38
N ALA A 55 -16.13 16.27 7.10
CA ALA A 55 -16.64 15.27 8.04
C ALA A 55 -15.63 14.12 8.24
N ALA A 56 -15.00 13.65 7.16
CA ALA A 56 -13.98 12.61 7.23
C ALA A 56 -12.74 13.07 8.01
N ASP A 57 -12.27 14.30 7.76
CA ASP A 57 -11.16 14.89 8.51
C ASP A 57 -11.48 15.05 10.00
N ARG A 58 -12.70 15.52 10.34
CA ARG A 58 -13.17 15.57 11.74
C ARG A 58 -13.29 14.20 12.39
N ASN A 59 -13.68 13.17 11.64
CA ASN A 59 -13.81 11.81 12.17
C ASN A 59 -12.45 11.18 12.51
N LEU A 60 -11.41 11.58 11.78
CA LEU A 60 -10.02 11.27 12.14
C LEU A 60 -9.59 12.04 13.39
N GLY A 61 -9.93 13.33 13.51
CA GLY A 61 -9.64 14.10 14.74
C GLY A 61 -8.18 13.97 15.18
N ASP A 62 -7.93 13.70 16.46
CA ASP A 62 -6.57 13.60 17.01
C ASP A 62 -5.85 12.28 16.64
N ILE A 63 -6.57 11.27 16.14
CA ILE A 63 -5.99 9.95 15.86
C ILE A 63 -5.26 9.90 14.52
N GLY A 64 -5.46 10.91 13.65
CA GLY A 64 -4.94 10.87 12.31
C GLY A 64 -5.17 12.15 11.50
N ARG A 65 -4.90 12.08 10.19
CA ARG A 65 -5.14 13.20 9.27
C ARG A 65 -5.61 12.72 7.90
N LEU A 66 -6.40 13.57 7.23
CA LEU A 66 -6.77 13.39 5.84
C LEU A 66 -5.82 14.19 4.93
N THR A 67 -5.16 13.51 4.00
CA THR A 67 -4.25 14.12 3.03
C THR A 67 -4.83 13.95 1.62
N LEU A 68 -5.01 15.06 0.89
CA LEU A 68 -5.49 15.04 -0.49
C LEU A 68 -4.32 15.27 -1.45
N VAL A 69 -4.13 14.42 -2.45
CA VAL A 69 -3.02 14.51 -3.40
C VAL A 69 -3.54 14.74 -4.81
N SER A 70 -3.15 15.86 -5.41
CA SER A 70 -3.46 16.18 -6.81
C SER A 70 -2.70 15.27 -7.79
N GLU A 71 -3.14 15.23 -9.04
CA GLU A 71 -2.40 14.57 -10.13
C GLU A 71 -0.97 15.14 -10.30
N SER A 72 -0.74 16.39 -9.89
CA SER A 72 0.59 17.01 -9.86
C SER A 72 1.45 16.62 -8.64
N ARG A 73 1.03 15.59 -7.88
CA ARG A 73 1.68 15.07 -6.66
C ARG A 73 1.79 16.08 -5.51
N LYS A 74 0.94 17.09 -5.49
CA LYS A 74 0.94 18.12 -4.43
C LYS A 74 -0.20 17.87 -3.46
N THR A 75 0.06 18.16 -2.19
CA THR A 75 -0.99 18.17 -1.17
C THR A 75 -1.94 19.34 -1.43
N VAL A 76 -3.25 19.08 -1.38
CA VAL A 76 -4.31 20.07 -1.59
C VAL A 76 -5.08 20.27 -0.27
N PRO A 77 -5.27 21.51 0.22
CA PRO A 77 -6.12 21.73 1.38
C PRO A 77 -7.59 21.45 1.04
N ILE A 78 -8.37 20.93 2.00
CA ILE A 78 -9.80 20.58 1.80
C ILE A 78 -10.59 21.76 1.21
N SER A 79 -10.31 22.99 1.64
CA SER A 79 -10.96 24.20 1.14
C SER A 79 -10.74 24.49 -0.35
N ARG A 80 -9.80 23.80 -1.00
CA ARG A 80 -9.44 23.93 -2.42
C ARG A 80 -9.62 22.62 -3.19
N ALA A 81 -10.11 21.57 -2.55
CA ALA A 81 -10.17 20.22 -3.13
C ALA A 81 -11.03 20.18 -4.41
N LEU A 82 -12.07 21.01 -4.48
CA LEU A 82 -13.02 21.03 -5.60
C LEU A 82 -12.80 22.22 -6.55
N ASP A 83 -11.72 22.99 -6.36
CA ASP A 83 -11.39 24.12 -7.23
C ASP A 83 -10.88 23.62 -8.60
N GLY A 84 -11.19 24.38 -9.65
CA GLY A 84 -10.64 24.18 -10.99
C GLY A 84 -11.13 22.94 -11.73
N SER A 85 -10.65 22.77 -12.96
CA SER A 85 -10.94 21.62 -13.81
C SER A 85 -10.03 20.44 -13.51
N TRP A 86 -10.60 19.23 -13.51
CA TRP A 86 -9.87 17.97 -13.37
C TRP A 86 -9.80 17.23 -14.72
N SER A 87 -8.68 16.56 -14.99
CA SER A 87 -8.38 15.82 -16.23
C SER A 87 -9.25 14.58 -16.44
N HIS A 88 -9.87 14.06 -15.37
CA HIS A 88 -10.60 12.79 -15.33
C HIS A 88 -9.74 11.54 -15.61
N ASP A 89 -8.41 11.66 -15.57
CA ASP A 89 -7.53 10.50 -15.62
C ASP A 89 -7.36 9.89 -14.22
N ALA A 90 -8.17 8.88 -13.93
CA ALA A 90 -8.12 8.18 -12.66
C ALA A 90 -6.81 7.40 -12.45
N GLY A 91 -6.20 6.90 -13.52
CA GLY A 91 -4.94 6.16 -13.44
C GLY A 91 -3.80 7.06 -13.00
N SER A 92 -3.62 8.18 -13.71
CA SER A 92 -2.57 9.17 -13.40
C SER A 92 -2.73 9.78 -12.00
N ALA A 93 -3.97 10.06 -11.57
CA ALA A 93 -4.23 10.54 -10.21
C ALA A 93 -3.88 9.50 -9.12
N LEU A 94 -4.16 8.22 -9.37
CA LEU A 94 -3.79 7.14 -8.44
C LEU A 94 -2.28 6.95 -8.38
N THR A 95 -1.59 6.97 -9.52
CA THR A 95 -0.12 6.93 -9.58
C THR A 95 0.50 8.10 -8.81
N ALA A 96 0.00 9.32 -9.01
CA ALA A 96 0.50 10.50 -8.28
C ALA A 96 0.38 10.36 -6.76
N MET A 97 -0.74 9.80 -6.27
CA MET A 97 -0.91 9.49 -4.85
C MET A 97 0.07 8.39 -4.39
N ARG A 98 0.24 7.32 -5.16
CA ARG A 98 1.19 6.23 -4.83
C ARG A 98 2.63 6.74 -4.75
N GLU A 99 3.04 7.60 -5.68
CA GLU A 99 4.35 8.27 -5.67
C GLU A 99 4.51 9.15 -4.42
N TYR A 100 3.50 9.94 -4.07
CA TYR A 100 3.50 10.74 -2.84
C TYR A 100 3.70 9.85 -1.61
N VAL A 101 2.91 8.79 -1.46
CA VAL A 101 3.01 7.88 -0.30
C VAL A 101 4.37 7.17 -0.28
N ALA A 102 4.87 6.70 -1.42
CA ALA A 102 6.18 6.05 -1.50
C ALA A 102 7.31 6.99 -1.05
N SER A 103 7.26 8.27 -1.42
CA SER A 103 8.25 9.26 -1.00
C SER A 103 8.15 9.68 0.48
N GLY A 104 6.97 9.51 1.09
CA GLY A 104 6.69 9.94 2.46
C GLY A 104 6.73 8.83 3.52
N THR A 105 7.05 7.59 3.13
CA THR A 105 7.04 6.42 4.02
C THR A 105 8.39 5.74 4.09
N THR A 106 8.71 5.13 5.23
CA THR A 106 10.00 4.40 5.44
C THR A 106 9.92 2.94 5.00
N ALA A 107 8.72 2.37 5.03
CA ALA A 107 8.47 0.98 4.69
C ALA A 107 7.03 0.80 4.19
N ARG A 108 6.79 -0.24 3.39
CA ARG A 108 5.45 -0.62 2.94
C ARG A 108 5.20 -2.10 3.19
N LEU A 109 4.05 -2.40 3.79
CA LEU A 109 3.45 -3.73 3.79
C LEU A 109 2.40 -3.81 2.69
N ILE A 110 2.53 -4.78 1.77
CA ILE A 110 1.48 -5.08 0.79
C ILE A 110 0.74 -6.36 1.14
N VAL A 111 -0.59 -6.35 0.97
CA VAL A 111 -1.49 -7.46 1.27
C VAL A 111 -2.56 -7.55 0.19
N GLY A 112 -2.74 -8.74 -0.42
CA GLY A 112 -3.78 -8.97 -1.42
C GLY A 112 -3.61 -8.13 -2.70
N GLY A 113 -4.70 -7.54 -3.18
CA GLY A 113 -4.72 -6.70 -4.39
C GLY A 113 -5.24 -7.42 -5.63
N ARG A 114 -5.79 -6.65 -6.58
CA ARG A 114 -6.38 -7.18 -7.82
C ARG A 114 -5.32 -7.29 -8.91
N LEU A 115 -5.36 -8.38 -9.67
CA LEU A 115 -4.56 -8.60 -10.88
C LEU A 115 -5.34 -8.33 -12.18
N ALA A 116 -6.68 -8.27 -12.10
CA ALA A 116 -7.56 -7.93 -13.20
C ALA A 116 -8.57 -6.83 -12.78
N GLY A 117 -9.07 -6.07 -13.76
CA GLY A 117 -10.04 -4.99 -13.52
C GLY A 117 -9.50 -3.84 -12.67
N TYR A 118 -8.18 -3.65 -12.66
CA TYR A 118 -7.53 -2.52 -12.00
C TYR A 118 -7.61 -1.25 -12.87
N VAL A 119 -7.32 -0.09 -12.28
CA VAL A 119 -7.27 1.21 -12.96
C VAL A 119 -5.83 1.70 -12.96
N GLY A 120 -5.34 2.08 -14.14
CA GLY A 120 -3.96 2.52 -14.37
C GLY A 120 -3.23 1.65 -15.40
N ALA A 121 -1.93 1.89 -15.55
CA ALA A 121 -1.09 1.17 -16.51
C ALA A 121 -0.67 -0.23 -16.02
N GLU A 122 -0.74 -0.47 -14.72
CA GLU A 122 -0.36 -1.74 -14.09
C GLU A 122 -1.20 -1.99 -12.80
N PRO A 123 -1.25 -3.22 -12.26
CA PRO A 123 -1.94 -3.49 -11.00
C PRO A 123 -1.41 -2.63 -9.85
N GLY A 124 -2.31 -1.92 -9.17
CA GLY A 124 -1.92 -0.89 -8.20
C GLY A 124 -1.00 -1.36 -7.07
N VAL A 125 -1.16 -2.59 -6.59
CA VAL A 125 -0.28 -3.16 -5.54
C VAL A 125 1.12 -3.49 -6.10
N ILE A 126 1.23 -3.87 -7.38
CA ILE A 126 2.52 -4.08 -8.04
C ILE A 126 3.23 -2.73 -8.24
N GLU A 127 2.48 -1.70 -8.68
CA GLU A 127 3.01 -0.33 -8.79
C GLU A 127 3.53 0.20 -7.45
N GLU A 128 2.75 0.05 -6.38
CA GLU A 128 3.13 0.47 -5.04
C GLU A 128 4.40 -0.23 -4.55
N ALA A 129 4.54 -1.53 -4.85
CA ALA A 129 5.72 -2.30 -4.51
C ALA A 129 6.96 -1.79 -5.28
N ARG A 130 6.82 -1.57 -6.60
CA ARG A 130 7.89 -1.03 -7.45
C ARG A 130 8.31 0.37 -7.00
N LEU A 131 7.36 1.27 -6.75
CA LEU A 131 7.63 2.63 -6.28
C LEU A 131 8.30 2.65 -4.90
N THR A 132 7.93 1.73 -4.01
CA THR A 132 8.57 1.57 -2.70
C THR A 132 10.05 1.21 -2.85
N ILE A 133 10.35 0.21 -3.68
CA ILE A 133 11.73 -0.22 -3.97
C ILE A 133 12.54 0.92 -4.60
N GLN A 134 11.97 1.61 -5.59
CA GLN A 134 12.62 2.74 -6.26
C GLN A 134 12.89 3.93 -5.32
N SER A 135 12.08 4.08 -4.27
CA SER A 135 12.30 5.10 -3.22
C SER A 135 13.34 4.68 -2.19
N GLY A 136 13.92 3.48 -2.32
CA GLY A 136 14.88 2.91 -1.36
C GLY A 136 14.24 2.46 -0.05
N CYS A 137 12.91 2.32 -0.02
CA CYS A 137 12.16 1.97 1.18
C CYS A 137 12.00 0.45 1.31
N LEU A 138 11.83 -0.02 2.56
CA LEU A 138 11.64 -1.44 2.85
C LEU A 138 10.30 -1.94 2.29
N LEU A 139 10.33 -2.94 1.42
CA LEU A 139 9.14 -3.63 0.95
C LEU A 139 8.92 -4.94 1.75
N LEU A 140 7.77 -5.04 2.38
CA LEU A 140 7.29 -6.21 3.11
C LEU A 140 6.07 -6.79 2.38
N VAL A 141 6.09 -8.09 2.07
CA VAL A 141 5.09 -8.72 1.20
C VAL A 141 4.36 -9.84 1.94
N ALA A 142 3.07 -9.64 2.24
CA ALA A 142 2.21 -10.69 2.79
C ALA A 142 1.53 -11.48 1.66
N GLY A 143 2.29 -12.36 1.01
CA GLY A 143 1.86 -13.12 -0.16
C GLY A 143 0.77 -14.17 0.12
N GLY A 144 0.68 -14.70 1.34
CA GLY A 144 -0.29 -15.76 1.67
C GLY A 144 -1.77 -15.38 1.52
N TYR A 145 -2.09 -14.08 1.42
CA TYR A 145 -3.44 -13.59 1.13
C TYR A 145 -3.84 -13.67 -0.36
N GLY A 146 -2.92 -14.03 -1.26
CA GLY A 146 -3.21 -14.14 -2.70
C GLY A 146 -3.11 -12.80 -3.44
N GLY A 147 -3.66 -12.79 -4.67
CA GLY A 147 -3.75 -11.59 -5.50
C GLY A 147 -2.40 -11.03 -5.93
N ALA A 148 -2.34 -9.71 -6.11
CA ALA A 148 -1.14 -9.01 -6.55
C ALA A 148 0.06 -9.18 -5.59
N ALA A 149 -0.18 -9.18 -4.28
CA ALA A 149 0.86 -9.42 -3.29
C ALA A 149 1.49 -10.83 -3.42
N ALA A 150 0.68 -11.86 -3.72
CA ALA A 150 1.21 -13.20 -4.01
C ALA A 150 2.05 -13.23 -5.29
N ALA A 151 1.64 -12.49 -6.34
CA ALA A 151 2.39 -12.41 -7.59
C ALA A 151 3.75 -11.71 -7.37
N VAL A 152 3.78 -10.62 -6.61
CA VAL A 152 5.02 -9.95 -6.19
C VAL A 152 5.90 -10.90 -5.38
N ALA A 153 5.32 -11.59 -4.38
CA ALA A 153 6.05 -12.53 -3.54
C ALA A 153 6.71 -13.67 -4.35
N GLN A 154 5.99 -14.25 -5.30
CA GLN A 154 6.53 -15.30 -6.17
C GLN A 154 7.62 -14.78 -7.09
N ARG A 155 7.47 -13.56 -7.62
CA ARG A 155 8.47 -12.95 -8.51
C ARG A 155 9.78 -12.66 -7.78
N LEU A 156 9.71 -12.26 -6.51
CA LEU A 156 10.88 -11.90 -5.70
C LEU A 156 11.48 -13.09 -4.95
N TYR A 157 10.65 -14.02 -4.48
CA TYR A 157 11.03 -15.14 -3.62
C TYR A 157 10.44 -16.48 -4.10
N PRO A 158 10.73 -16.91 -5.35
CA PRO A 158 10.13 -18.13 -5.91
C PRO A 158 10.38 -19.37 -5.04
N GLN A 159 11.56 -19.44 -4.39
CA GLN A 159 11.94 -20.55 -3.50
C GLN A 159 11.00 -20.74 -2.30
N TYR A 160 10.22 -19.72 -1.92
CA TYR A 160 9.25 -19.84 -0.82
C TYR A 160 7.95 -20.55 -1.23
N PHE A 161 7.71 -20.72 -2.53
CA PHE A 161 6.46 -21.30 -3.08
C PHE A 161 6.62 -22.74 -3.56
N ASP A 162 7.84 -23.27 -3.55
CA ASP A 162 8.16 -24.62 -3.99
C ASP A 162 7.39 -25.69 -3.21
N GLY A 163 6.71 -26.58 -3.95
CA GLY A 163 6.08 -27.79 -3.41
C GLY A 163 4.73 -27.61 -2.72
N TRP A 164 4.20 -26.39 -2.55
CA TRP A 164 2.88 -26.17 -1.94
C TRP A 164 1.95 -25.23 -2.72
N ALA A 165 2.49 -24.34 -3.57
CA ALA A 165 1.65 -23.42 -4.34
C ALA A 165 0.78 -24.18 -5.35
N PRO A 166 -0.53 -23.91 -5.42
CA PRO A 166 -1.39 -24.47 -6.46
C PRO A 166 -0.92 -24.05 -7.86
N ARG A 167 -1.27 -24.86 -8.88
CA ARG A 167 -1.05 -24.45 -10.28
C ARG A 167 -1.81 -23.15 -10.57
N ALA A 168 -1.18 -22.23 -11.31
CA ALA A 168 -1.73 -20.92 -11.65
C ALA A 168 -2.12 -20.07 -10.41
N TYR A 169 -1.43 -20.25 -9.29
CA TYR A 169 -1.55 -19.36 -8.12
C TYR A 169 -0.53 -18.22 -8.22
N PRO A 170 -0.90 -16.95 -7.96
CA PRO A 170 -2.28 -16.48 -7.89
C PRO A 170 -2.92 -16.46 -9.29
N ALA A 171 -4.25 -16.58 -9.33
CA ALA A 171 -5.00 -16.49 -10.58
C ALA A 171 -4.73 -15.12 -11.26
N ASP A 172 -4.84 -15.10 -12.59
CA ASP A 172 -4.63 -13.91 -13.43
C ASP A 172 -3.20 -13.33 -13.41
N SER A 173 -2.21 -14.07 -12.86
CA SER A 173 -0.80 -13.64 -12.84
C SER A 173 -0.08 -13.79 -14.19
N GLU A 174 -0.61 -14.58 -15.11
CA GLU A 174 -0.03 -14.84 -16.43
C GLU A 174 -0.47 -13.81 -17.50
N ASP A 175 -1.29 -12.82 -17.13
CA ASP A 175 -1.66 -11.73 -18.03
C ASP A 175 -0.43 -10.93 -18.48
N ALA A 176 -0.37 -10.55 -19.77
CA ALA A 176 0.79 -9.90 -20.34
C ALA A 176 1.13 -8.55 -19.67
N GLN A 177 0.13 -7.75 -19.27
CA GLN A 177 0.36 -6.48 -18.59
C GLN A 177 0.85 -6.71 -17.16
N VAL A 178 0.34 -7.75 -16.49
CA VAL A 178 0.81 -8.16 -15.16
C VAL A 178 2.27 -8.61 -15.22
N LEU A 179 2.64 -9.43 -16.21
CA LEU A 179 4.01 -9.90 -16.40
C LEU A 179 4.98 -8.73 -16.64
N VAL A 180 4.62 -7.78 -17.50
CA VAL A 180 5.43 -6.55 -17.73
C VAL A 180 5.64 -5.76 -16.42
N ALA A 181 4.59 -5.61 -15.60
CA ALA A 181 4.68 -4.93 -14.32
C ALA A 181 5.57 -5.67 -13.31
N LEU A 182 5.46 -7.00 -13.25
CA LEU A 182 6.31 -7.86 -12.41
C LEU A 182 7.77 -7.84 -12.86
N ASP A 183 8.03 -7.78 -14.16
CA ASP A 183 9.38 -7.66 -14.72
C ASP A 183 9.99 -6.31 -14.32
N ALA A 184 9.26 -5.21 -14.51
CA ALA A 184 9.72 -3.88 -14.08
C ALA A 184 9.98 -3.79 -12.57
N LEU A 185 9.15 -4.45 -11.76
CA LEU A 185 9.37 -4.58 -10.32
C LEU A 185 10.63 -5.39 -10.00
N HIS A 186 10.85 -6.51 -10.69
CA HIS A 186 12.02 -7.36 -10.48
C HIS A 186 13.31 -6.62 -10.83
N ASP A 187 13.32 -5.88 -11.94
CA ASP A 187 14.46 -5.06 -12.35
C ASP A 187 14.75 -3.94 -11.35
N ALA A 188 13.71 -3.29 -10.82
CA ALA A 188 13.86 -2.32 -9.73
C ALA A 188 14.46 -2.97 -8.47
N TYR A 189 14.01 -4.18 -8.11
CA TYR A 189 14.51 -4.91 -6.95
C TYR A 189 15.99 -5.32 -7.13
N ALA A 190 16.35 -5.85 -8.30
CA ALA A 190 17.71 -6.29 -8.60
C ALA A 190 18.72 -5.13 -8.66
N SER A 191 18.27 -3.93 -9.04
CA SER A 191 19.11 -2.73 -9.08
C SER A 191 19.17 -1.97 -7.75
N ALA A 192 18.23 -2.22 -6.84
CA ALA A 192 18.22 -1.56 -5.56
C ALA A 192 19.33 -2.11 -4.65
N ALA A 193 20.11 -1.21 -4.04
CA ALA A 193 21.07 -1.55 -2.99
C ALA A 193 20.36 -1.85 -1.65
N ILE A 194 19.30 -2.66 -1.69
CA ILE A 194 18.57 -3.09 -0.50
C ILE A 194 19.44 -4.16 0.16
N GLY A 195 19.95 -3.87 1.34
CA GLY A 195 20.68 -4.86 2.14
C GLY A 195 19.79 -6.09 2.38
N PRO A 196 20.34 -7.31 2.42
CA PRO A 196 19.54 -8.51 2.64
C PRO A 196 18.71 -8.34 3.93
N HIS A 197 17.44 -8.74 3.89
CA HIS A 197 16.66 -8.93 5.12
C HIS A 197 17.44 -9.88 6.02
N ARG A 198 17.74 -9.44 7.25
CA ARG A 198 18.65 -10.17 8.13
C ARG A 198 18.02 -11.44 8.71
N ASP A 199 16.69 -11.48 8.83
CA ASP A 199 15.94 -12.64 9.32
C ASP A 199 15.11 -13.28 8.17
N GLU A 200 15.74 -14.24 7.46
CA GLU A 200 15.12 -14.97 6.35
C GLU A 200 13.91 -15.80 6.79
N GLU A 201 13.91 -16.31 8.03
CA GLU A 201 12.80 -17.09 8.58
C GLU A 201 11.56 -16.21 8.77
N LEU A 202 11.74 -15.00 9.30
CA LEU A 202 10.65 -14.02 9.39
C LEU A 202 10.15 -13.56 8.03
N LEU A 203 11.05 -13.31 7.09
CA LEU A 203 10.65 -12.92 5.74
C LEU A 203 9.84 -14.02 5.07
N ARG A 204 10.26 -15.28 5.20
CA ARG A 204 9.52 -16.44 4.71
C ARG A 204 8.17 -16.56 5.40
N LEU A 205 8.11 -16.44 6.74
CA LEU A 205 6.87 -16.49 7.52
C LEU A 205 5.88 -15.42 7.05
N LEU A 206 6.33 -14.17 6.90
CA LEU A 206 5.52 -13.07 6.37
C LEU A 206 4.99 -13.40 4.98
N THR A 207 5.87 -13.93 4.11
CA THR A 207 5.58 -14.14 2.70
C THR A 207 4.52 -15.21 2.48
N ILE A 208 4.57 -16.33 3.21
CA ILE A 208 3.70 -17.49 2.94
C ILE A 208 2.51 -17.59 3.90
N SER A 209 2.52 -16.89 5.03
CA SER A 209 1.42 -16.99 6.00
C SER A 209 0.17 -16.28 5.51
N HIS A 210 -0.98 -16.90 5.78
CA HIS A 210 -2.32 -16.30 5.66
C HIS A 210 -2.91 -15.97 7.04
N ARG A 211 -2.12 -16.13 8.11
CA ARG A 211 -2.58 -15.90 9.49
C ARG A 211 -2.26 -14.46 9.89
N PRO A 212 -3.26 -13.65 10.28
CA PRO A 212 -3.05 -12.26 10.67
C PRO A 212 -1.99 -12.09 11.76
N ALA A 213 -1.96 -12.99 12.76
CA ALA A 213 -1.03 -12.91 13.88
C ALA A 213 0.43 -13.10 13.44
N ASP A 214 0.70 -14.00 12.50
CA ASP A 214 2.05 -14.24 11.98
C ASP A 214 2.53 -13.04 11.17
N ILE A 215 1.66 -12.49 10.32
CA ILE A 215 1.96 -11.32 9.49
C ILE A 215 2.25 -10.09 10.36
N ALA A 216 1.40 -9.83 11.37
CA ALA A 216 1.61 -8.74 12.30
C ALA A 216 2.93 -8.90 13.06
N ARG A 217 3.21 -10.09 13.59
CA ARG A 217 4.45 -10.38 14.32
C ARG A 217 5.69 -10.21 13.43
N ALA A 218 5.68 -10.79 12.23
CA ALA A 218 6.82 -10.72 11.32
C ALA A 218 7.07 -9.28 10.84
N THR A 219 6.00 -8.56 10.51
CA THR A 219 6.08 -7.14 10.09
C THR A 219 6.73 -6.29 11.18
N VAL A 220 6.26 -6.38 12.43
CA VAL A 220 6.81 -5.58 13.53
C VAL A 220 8.29 -5.90 13.77
N ARG A 221 8.67 -7.18 13.73
CA ARG A 221 10.08 -7.57 13.93
C ARG A 221 10.98 -7.09 12.80
N LEU A 222 10.58 -7.28 11.54
CA LEU A 222 11.34 -6.84 10.37
C LEU A 222 11.49 -5.31 10.31
N LEU A 223 10.44 -4.56 10.68
CA LEU A 223 10.52 -3.09 10.79
C LEU A 223 11.50 -2.67 11.89
N THR A 224 11.52 -3.38 13.02
CA THR A 224 12.45 -3.09 14.13
C THR A 224 13.91 -3.36 13.71
N GLU A 225 14.15 -4.41 12.94
CA GLU A 225 15.49 -4.73 12.41
C GLU A 225 16.00 -3.69 11.40
N ALA A 226 15.11 -3.14 10.58
CA ALA A 226 15.48 -2.12 9.59
C ALA A 226 15.75 -0.73 10.21
N ALA A 227 15.27 -0.47 11.42
CA ALA A 227 15.48 0.78 12.14
C ALA A 227 16.81 0.83 12.93
N ASN A 228 17.51 -0.30 13.08
CA ASN A 228 18.76 -0.45 13.84
C ASN A 228 19.98 -0.66 12.93
#